data_AF-A0A520ABZ7-F1
#
_entry.id   AF-A0A520ABZ7-F1
#
_cell.length_a   1.000
_cell.length_b   1.000
_cell.length_c   1.000
_cell.angle_alpha   90.00
_cell.angle_beta   90.00
_cell.angle_gamma   90.00
#
_symmetry.space_group_name_H-M   'P 1'
#
loop_
_entity.id
_entity.type
_entity.pdbx_description
1 polymer ?
#
loop_
_entity_poly.entity_id
_entity_poly.type
_entity_poly.pdbx_seq_one_letter_code
_entity_poly.pdbx_strand_id
1 'polypeptide(L)'
;AIALLIATPAFIFFGWLSDKIGRKYIILTGCALAALTYMPLFHALSKAANPALYAAQANSPVSVVANPDECSVQFDPVGKNKFDSSSCDIAKAYLAKAGISYANVIAPAGTVAQIHIGGTTIPVVNPAVVSGPDKAAAIKAFGAEVKTALTSVGYPEKADPAQINKPMVIAILVLLVLYVTMVYGPIAALLVELFPTRIRYTSMSLPYHIGNGWFGGFLPTTAFAMVAATGDIYYGLWYPIVACAVTVLVGLVFLPETFRRSLHG
;
A
#
# COMPACT_ATOMS: atom_id res chain seq x y z
N ALA A 1 -9.66 -15.75 0.78
CA ALA A 1 -10.22 -16.82 1.64
C ALA A 1 -9.31 -18.04 1.72
N ILE A 2 -8.98 -18.70 0.60
CA ILE A 2 -8.15 -19.93 0.59
C ILE A 2 -6.79 -19.73 1.29
N ALA A 3 -6.03 -18.69 0.93
CA ALA A 3 -4.73 -18.42 1.54
C ALA A 3 -4.81 -18.24 3.06
N LEU A 4 -5.85 -17.56 3.55
CA LEU A 4 -6.10 -17.37 4.97
C LEU A 4 -6.37 -18.71 5.66
N LEU A 5 -7.27 -19.54 5.11
CA LEU A 5 -7.56 -20.86 5.67
C LEU A 5 -6.32 -21.75 5.78
N ILE A 6 -5.46 -21.72 4.76
CA ILE A 6 -4.19 -22.46 4.74
C ILE A 6 -3.23 -21.93 5.81
N ALA A 7 -3.16 -20.62 6.01
CA ALA A 7 -2.22 -20.00 6.93
C ALA A 7 -2.73 -19.90 8.38
N THR A 8 -4.03 -20.09 8.65
CA THR A 8 -4.59 -20.02 10.01
C THR A 8 -3.87 -20.92 11.03
N PRO A 9 -3.53 -22.19 10.74
CA PRO A 9 -2.77 -23.03 11.66
C PRO A 9 -1.39 -22.44 12.03
N ALA A 10 -0.83 -21.59 11.18
CA ALA A 10 0.47 -20.97 11.42
C ALA A 10 0.45 -20.00 12.62
N PHE A 11 -0.70 -19.43 13.00
CA PHE A 11 -0.80 -18.63 14.22
C PHE A 11 -0.46 -19.45 15.47
N ILE A 12 -0.99 -20.67 15.56
CA ILE A 12 -0.71 -21.60 16.66
C ILE A 12 0.75 -22.05 16.59
N PHE A 13 1.23 -22.39 15.39
CA PHE A 13 2.60 -22.83 15.18
C PHE A 13 3.63 -21.76 15.60
N PHE A 14 3.50 -20.51 15.13
CA PHE A 14 4.45 -19.45 15.49
C PHE A 14 4.31 -19.00 16.94
N GLY A 15 3.10 -19.08 17.53
CA GLY A 15 2.93 -18.93 18.97
C GLY A 15 3.76 -19.94 19.75
N TRP A 16 3.56 -21.23 19.48
CA TRP A 16 4.32 -22.33 20.08
C TRP A 16 5.83 -22.23 19.81
N LEU A 17 6.22 -21.87 18.59
CA LEU A 17 7.63 -21.75 18.22
C LEU A 17 8.29 -20.61 19.01
N SER A 18 7.58 -19.49 19.18
CA SER A 18 8.05 -18.37 19.99
C SER A 18 8.27 -18.73 21.46
N ASP A 19 7.47 -19.67 22.00
CA ASP A 19 7.65 -20.20 23.36
C ASP A 19 8.90 -21.06 23.48
N LYS A 20 9.56 -21.45 22.39
CA LYS A 20 10.78 -22.27 22.40
C LYS A 20 12.04 -21.48 22.09
N ILE A 21 11.96 -20.53 21.15
CA ILE A 21 13.13 -19.80 20.66
C ILE A 21 13.20 -18.35 21.14
N GLY A 22 12.11 -17.83 21.71
CA GLY A 22 11.99 -16.43 22.12
C GLY A 22 11.07 -15.62 21.21
N ARG A 23 10.26 -14.75 21.85
CA ARG A 23 9.21 -14.00 21.16
C ARG A 23 9.77 -12.89 20.29
N LYS A 24 10.80 -12.22 20.79
CA LYS A 24 11.52 -11.16 20.07
C LYS A 24 12.03 -11.65 18.72
N TYR A 25 12.70 -12.80 18.69
CA TYR A 25 13.32 -13.30 17.46
C TYR A 25 12.31 -13.66 16.38
N ILE A 26 11.19 -14.29 16.74
CA ILE A 26 10.13 -14.62 15.77
C ILE A 26 9.52 -13.36 15.17
N ILE A 27 9.17 -12.36 16.01
CA ILE A 27 8.58 -11.10 15.55
C ILE A 27 9.53 -10.35 14.62
N LEU A 28 10.78 -10.15 15.05
CA LEU A 28 11.76 -9.39 14.27
C LEU A 28 12.15 -10.10 12.98
N THR A 29 12.20 -11.44 12.97
CA THR A 29 12.42 -12.21 11.74
C THR A 29 11.26 -12.01 10.76
N GLY A 30 10.01 -12.03 11.23
CA GLY A 30 8.83 -11.76 10.40
C GLY A 30 8.88 -10.36 9.77
N CYS A 31 9.22 -9.34 10.56
CA CYS A 31 9.38 -7.97 10.07
C CYS A 31 10.57 -7.82 9.10
N ALA A 32 11.69 -8.48 9.36
CA ALA A 32 12.86 -8.45 8.48
C ALA A 32 12.55 -9.11 7.13
N LEU A 33 11.93 -10.29 7.14
CA LEU A 33 11.50 -10.97 5.91
C LEU A 33 10.53 -10.11 5.12
N ALA A 34 9.52 -9.52 5.77
CA ALA A 34 8.59 -8.59 5.14
C ALA A 34 9.31 -7.40 4.48
N ALA A 35 10.20 -6.72 5.20
CA ALA A 35 10.94 -5.58 4.66
C ALA A 35 11.81 -5.95 3.45
N LEU A 36 12.41 -7.14 3.45
CA LEU A 36 13.29 -7.62 2.38
C LEU A 36 12.51 -8.15 1.16
N THR A 37 11.30 -8.69 1.34
CA THR A 37 10.59 -9.42 0.28
C THR A 37 9.33 -8.74 -0.24
N TYR A 38 8.81 -7.69 0.40
CA TYR A 38 7.59 -7.01 -0.07
C TYR A 38 7.68 -6.55 -1.52
N MET A 39 8.76 -5.85 -1.91
CA MET A 39 8.89 -5.37 -3.29
C MET A 39 8.84 -6.51 -4.33
N PRO A 40 9.71 -7.56 -4.26
CA PRO A 40 9.65 -8.65 -5.23
C PRO A 40 8.34 -9.46 -5.15
N LEU A 41 7.75 -9.66 -3.97
CA LEU A 41 6.49 -10.39 -3.83
C LEU A 41 5.31 -9.64 -4.45
N PHE A 42 5.22 -8.31 -4.28
CA PHE A 42 4.14 -7.53 -4.87
C PHE A 42 4.28 -7.41 -6.39
N HIS A 43 5.50 -7.28 -6.93
CA HIS A 43 5.70 -7.39 -8.39
C HIS A 43 5.27 -8.76 -8.93
N ALA A 44 5.67 -9.85 -8.26
CA ALA A 44 5.25 -11.19 -8.63
C ALA A 44 3.73 -11.37 -8.52
N LEU A 45 3.11 -10.79 -7.49
CA LEU A 45 1.67 -10.81 -7.28
C LEU A 45 0.94 -10.06 -8.39
N SER A 46 1.37 -8.85 -8.75
CA SER A 46 0.77 -8.08 -9.85
C SER A 46 0.84 -8.85 -11.16
N LYS A 47 1.99 -9.43 -11.49
CA LYS A 47 2.18 -10.24 -12.70
C LYS A 47 1.28 -11.48 -12.71
N ALA A 48 1.13 -12.16 -11.58
CA ALA A 48 0.31 -13.37 -11.46
C ALA A 48 -1.19 -13.06 -11.41
N ALA A 49 -1.59 -11.95 -10.77
CA ALA A 49 -2.97 -11.57 -10.54
C ALA A 49 -3.58 -10.75 -11.70
N ASN A 50 -2.77 -10.01 -12.45
CA ASN A 50 -3.23 -9.22 -13.59
C ASN A 50 -2.11 -9.10 -14.64
N PRO A 51 -1.81 -10.19 -15.37
CA PRO A 51 -0.73 -10.21 -16.37
C PRO A 51 -0.97 -9.21 -17.50
N ALA A 52 -2.22 -8.98 -17.90
CA ALA A 52 -2.58 -8.01 -18.93
C ALA A 52 -2.25 -6.58 -18.50
N LEU A 53 -2.59 -6.17 -17.27
CA LEU A 53 -2.21 -4.85 -16.74
C LEU A 53 -0.69 -4.71 -16.66
N TYR A 54 0.00 -5.73 -16.14
CA TYR A 54 1.46 -5.74 -16.03
C TYR A 54 2.14 -5.58 -17.40
N ALA A 55 1.64 -6.25 -18.44
CA ALA A 55 2.13 -6.12 -19.80
C ALA A 55 1.79 -4.76 -20.42
N ALA A 56 0.58 -4.24 -20.20
CA ALA A 56 0.15 -2.94 -20.72
C ALA A 56 1.00 -1.80 -20.15
N GLN A 57 1.36 -1.85 -18.87
CA GLN A 57 2.26 -0.88 -18.24
C GLN A 57 3.66 -0.87 -18.86
N ALA A 58 4.17 -2.04 -19.26
CA ALA A 58 5.48 -2.15 -19.91
C ALA A 58 5.45 -1.72 -21.39
N ASN A 59 4.38 -2.03 -22.11
CA ASN A 59 4.29 -1.81 -23.56
C ASN A 59 3.74 -0.42 -23.92
N SER A 60 2.87 0.14 -23.08
CA SER A 60 2.12 1.37 -23.33
C SER A 60 2.22 2.29 -22.10
N PRO A 61 3.41 2.82 -21.78
CA PRO A 61 3.60 3.63 -20.58
C PRO A 61 2.74 4.90 -20.62
N VAL A 62 2.11 5.22 -19.50
CA VAL A 62 1.35 6.46 -19.32
C VAL A 62 2.29 7.55 -18.80
N SER A 63 2.10 8.79 -19.24
CA SER A 63 2.78 9.93 -18.63
C SER A 63 1.83 11.09 -18.35
N VAL A 64 2.15 11.83 -17.29
CA VAL A 64 1.47 13.06 -16.89
C VAL A 64 2.42 14.21 -17.20
N VAL A 65 2.03 15.05 -18.14
CA VAL A 65 2.73 16.28 -18.50
C VAL A 65 2.07 17.42 -17.72
N ALA A 66 2.77 17.97 -16.75
CA ALA A 66 2.25 19.02 -15.88
C ALA A 66 3.37 19.88 -15.28
N ASN A 67 3.03 21.08 -14.84
CA ASN A 67 3.91 21.89 -14.00
C ASN A 67 3.95 21.28 -12.58
N PRO A 68 5.12 20.86 -12.06
CA PRO A 68 5.25 20.30 -10.72
C PRO A 68 4.76 21.22 -9.60
N ASP A 69 4.89 22.54 -9.78
CA ASP A 69 4.50 23.53 -8.77
C ASP A 69 2.98 23.63 -8.60
N GLU A 70 2.20 23.10 -9.55
CA GLU A 70 0.74 23.03 -9.48
C GLU A 70 0.24 21.68 -8.93
N CYS A 71 1.14 20.73 -8.64
CA CYS A 71 0.80 19.41 -8.13
C CYS A 71 0.89 19.39 -6.61
N SER A 72 -0.24 19.23 -5.93
CA SER A 72 -0.27 19.11 -4.47
C SER A 72 0.21 17.73 -4.00
N VAL A 73 0.72 17.67 -2.77
CA VAL A 73 0.92 16.39 -2.08
C VAL A 73 -0.46 15.87 -1.67
N GLN A 74 -0.90 14.75 -2.26
CA GLN A 74 -2.26 14.24 -2.10
C GLN A 74 -2.48 13.45 -0.80
N PHE A 75 -1.98 13.98 0.31
CA PHE A 75 -2.19 13.40 1.64
C PHE A 75 -3.47 13.97 2.27
N ASP A 76 -4.47 13.10 2.47
CA ASP A 76 -5.73 13.46 3.12
C ASP A 76 -6.12 12.44 4.20
N PRO A 77 -5.80 12.71 5.47
CA PRO A 77 -6.12 11.81 6.58
C PRO A 77 -7.60 11.78 6.96
N VAL A 78 -8.43 12.72 6.49
CA VAL A 78 -9.85 12.88 6.89
C VAL A 78 -10.82 12.56 5.74
N GLY A 79 -10.32 12.34 4.53
CA GLY A 79 -11.13 11.96 3.37
C GLY A 79 -12.04 13.06 2.83
N LYS A 80 -11.72 14.33 3.12
CA LYS A 80 -12.52 15.51 2.70
C LYS A 80 -11.96 16.21 1.48
N ASN A 81 -10.70 15.99 1.12
CA ASN A 81 -10.06 16.60 -0.03
C ASN A 81 -10.37 15.81 -1.30
N LYS A 82 -10.89 16.49 -2.31
CA LYS A 82 -11.23 15.89 -3.59
C LYS A 82 -10.05 15.84 -4.56
N PHE A 83 -8.98 16.60 -4.27
CA PHE A 83 -7.82 16.79 -5.16
C PHE A 83 -8.26 17.23 -6.55
N ASP A 84 -9.15 18.22 -6.59
CA ASP A 84 -9.71 18.78 -7.81
C ASP A 84 -9.34 20.26 -7.99
N SER A 85 -8.36 20.75 -7.21
CA SER A 85 -7.97 22.17 -7.18
C SER A 85 -7.11 22.60 -8.37
N SER A 86 -6.28 21.69 -8.89
CA SER A 86 -5.50 21.89 -10.10
C SER A 86 -5.73 20.75 -11.10
N SER A 87 -5.41 20.99 -12.37
CA SER A 87 -5.44 19.93 -13.39
C SER A 87 -4.40 18.84 -13.10
N CYS A 88 -3.26 19.17 -12.48
CA CYS A 88 -2.28 18.16 -12.09
C CYS A 88 -2.86 17.21 -11.02
N ASP A 89 -3.54 17.78 -10.02
CA ASP A 89 -4.15 16.99 -8.95
C ASP A 89 -5.17 15.99 -9.49
N ILE A 90 -6.05 16.45 -10.39
CA ILE A 90 -7.10 15.61 -11.01
C ILE A 90 -6.47 14.44 -11.76
N ALA A 91 -5.43 14.70 -12.56
CA ALA A 91 -4.75 13.67 -13.35
C ALA A 91 -4.10 12.60 -12.46
N LYS A 92 -3.28 13.05 -11.49
CA LYS A 92 -2.55 12.17 -10.58
C LYS A 92 -3.49 11.39 -9.67
N ALA A 93 -4.55 12.03 -9.18
CA ALA A 93 -5.55 11.40 -8.33
C ALA A 93 -6.31 10.32 -9.09
N TYR A 94 -6.68 10.57 -10.34
CA TYR A 94 -7.37 9.59 -11.18
C TYR A 94 -6.49 8.36 -11.42
N LEU A 95 -5.26 8.55 -11.90
CA LEU A 95 -4.36 7.44 -12.23
C LEU A 95 -3.97 6.62 -11.00
N ALA A 96 -3.68 7.29 -9.88
CA ALA A 96 -3.37 6.61 -8.62
C ALA A 96 -4.57 5.80 -8.10
N LYS A 97 -5.81 6.32 -8.17
CA LYS A 97 -7.03 5.58 -7.80
C LYS A 97 -7.30 4.41 -8.74
N ALA A 98 -6.95 4.54 -10.02
CA ALA A 98 -7.07 3.49 -11.00
C ALA A 98 -5.98 2.41 -10.87
N GLY A 99 -4.95 2.62 -10.03
CA GLY A 99 -3.83 1.69 -9.89
C GLY A 99 -2.93 1.66 -11.12
N ILE A 100 -2.83 2.78 -11.85
CA ILE A 100 -2.05 2.90 -13.09
C ILE A 100 -0.78 3.68 -12.77
N SER A 101 0.37 3.08 -13.04
CA SER A 101 1.65 3.76 -12.95
C SER A 101 1.84 4.73 -14.11
N TYR A 102 2.52 5.85 -13.85
CA TYR A 102 2.78 6.89 -14.83
C TYR A 102 4.13 7.58 -14.60
N ALA A 103 4.72 8.08 -15.68
CA ALA A 103 5.88 8.95 -15.62
C ALA A 103 5.46 10.42 -15.43
N ASN A 104 6.19 11.16 -14.60
CA ASN A 104 6.01 12.60 -14.48
C ASN A 104 6.90 13.32 -15.50
N VAL A 105 6.30 14.15 -16.36
CA VAL A 105 7.01 14.95 -17.36
C VAL A 105 6.77 16.42 -17.06
N ILE A 106 7.84 17.18 -16.93
CA ILE A 106 7.80 18.59 -16.54
C ILE A 106 7.29 19.42 -17.70
N ALA A 107 6.29 20.27 -17.43
CA ALA A 107 5.79 21.27 -18.35
C ALA A 107 6.00 22.69 -17.80
N PRO A 108 6.12 23.72 -18.66
CA PRO A 108 6.23 25.12 -18.24
C PRO A 108 5.03 25.59 -17.41
N ALA A 109 5.22 26.64 -16.61
CA ALA A 109 4.12 27.24 -15.85
C ALA A 109 2.97 27.71 -16.76
N GLY A 110 1.73 27.50 -16.31
CA GLY A 110 0.51 27.86 -17.05
C GLY A 110 0.05 26.82 -18.06
N THR A 111 0.76 25.69 -18.23
CA THR A 111 0.26 24.58 -19.03
C THR A 111 -0.80 23.79 -18.26
N VAL A 112 -2.00 23.65 -18.84
CA VAL A 112 -3.00 22.70 -18.33
C VAL A 112 -2.42 21.29 -18.44
N ALA A 113 -2.54 20.51 -17.35
CA ALA A 113 -1.98 19.17 -17.30
C ALA A 113 -2.57 18.28 -18.40
N GLN A 114 -1.78 17.35 -18.92
CA GLN A 114 -2.17 16.42 -19.97
C GLN A 114 -1.73 15.00 -19.61
N ILE A 115 -2.56 14.01 -19.96
CA ILE A 115 -2.20 12.60 -19.87
C ILE A 115 -1.87 12.10 -21.27
N HIS A 116 -0.69 11.50 -21.43
CA HIS A 116 -0.30 10.82 -22.66
C HIS A 116 -0.42 9.31 -22.46
N ILE A 117 -1.19 8.65 -23.33
CA ILE A 117 -1.41 7.21 -23.34
C ILE A 117 -1.16 6.72 -24.77
N GLY A 118 -0.03 6.04 -24.98
CA GLY A 118 0.41 5.68 -26.32
C GLY A 118 0.57 6.92 -27.20
N GLY A 119 -0.18 6.99 -28.30
CA GLY A 119 -0.20 8.16 -29.21
C GLY A 119 -1.26 9.22 -28.88
N THR A 120 -2.10 9.00 -27.86
CA THR A 120 -3.22 9.89 -27.54
C THR A 120 -2.84 10.85 -26.41
N THR A 121 -3.11 12.13 -26.61
CA THR A 121 -2.93 13.18 -25.60
C THR A 121 -4.30 13.65 -25.13
N ILE A 122 -4.58 13.53 -23.84
CA ILE A 122 -5.85 13.90 -23.24
C ILE A 122 -5.62 15.11 -22.33
N PRO A 123 -6.18 16.28 -22.67
CA PRO A 123 -6.11 17.44 -21.80
C PRO A 123 -6.95 17.20 -20.54
N VAL A 124 -6.39 17.50 -19.38
CA VAL A 124 -7.10 17.37 -18.12
C VAL A 124 -8.03 18.57 -17.94
N VAL A 125 -9.17 18.35 -17.29
CA VAL A 125 -10.12 19.42 -16.99
C VAL A 125 -9.42 20.54 -16.24
N ASN A 126 -9.55 21.78 -16.74
CA ASN A 126 -9.04 22.96 -16.05
C ASN A 126 -10.06 23.45 -15.01
N PRO A 127 -9.82 23.25 -13.70
CA PRO A 127 -10.77 23.63 -12.66
C PRO A 127 -10.90 25.15 -12.47
N ALA A 128 -10.02 25.97 -13.07
CA ALA A 128 -10.15 27.42 -13.06
C ALA A 128 -11.27 27.93 -13.97
N VAL A 129 -11.70 27.13 -14.95
CA VAL A 129 -12.68 27.51 -15.97
C VAL A 129 -14.04 26.84 -15.75
N VAL A 130 -14.09 25.73 -15.02
CA VAL A 130 -15.32 24.97 -14.75
C VAL A 130 -15.59 24.91 -13.25
N SER A 131 -16.80 25.31 -12.82
CA SER A 131 -17.18 25.38 -11.40
C SER A 131 -18.46 24.61 -11.09
N GLY A 132 -18.73 24.37 -9.80
CA GLY A 132 -19.99 23.75 -9.35
C GLY A 132 -20.24 22.32 -9.88
N PRO A 133 -21.50 21.95 -10.14
CA PRO A 133 -21.87 20.62 -10.68
C PRO A 133 -21.20 20.30 -12.02
N ASP A 134 -20.96 21.31 -12.84
CA ASP A 134 -20.33 21.15 -14.16
C ASP A 134 -18.88 20.66 -14.03
N LYS A 135 -18.18 21.06 -12.96
CA LYS A 135 -16.83 20.57 -12.66
C LYS A 135 -16.83 19.07 -12.39
N ALA A 136 -17.76 18.59 -11.55
CA ALA A 136 -17.87 17.17 -11.23
C ALA A 136 -18.24 16.34 -12.47
N ALA A 137 -19.15 16.85 -13.31
CA ALA A 137 -19.52 16.23 -14.58
C ALA A 137 -18.33 16.17 -15.55
N ALA A 138 -17.57 17.27 -15.68
CA ALA A 138 -16.37 17.33 -16.51
C ALA A 138 -15.29 16.35 -16.05
N ILE A 139 -15.01 16.28 -14.74
CA ILE A 139 -14.03 15.32 -14.18
C ILE A 139 -14.48 13.87 -14.44
N LYS A 140 -15.78 13.59 -14.31
CA LYS A 140 -16.33 12.26 -14.63
C LYS A 140 -16.18 11.93 -16.12
N ALA A 141 -16.46 12.89 -17.01
CA ALA A 141 -16.30 12.71 -18.45
C ALA A 141 -14.83 12.47 -18.84
N PHE A 142 -13.91 13.27 -18.29
CA PHE A 142 -12.47 13.06 -18.42
C PHE A 142 -12.05 11.66 -17.95
N GLY A 143 -12.54 11.21 -16.79
CA GLY A 143 -12.27 9.87 -16.30
C GLY A 143 -12.79 8.75 -17.20
N ALA A 144 -13.89 8.98 -17.93
CA ALA A 144 -14.38 8.04 -18.93
C ALA A 144 -13.51 8.03 -20.19
N GLU A 145 -13.08 9.21 -20.65
CA GLU A 145 -12.19 9.35 -21.81
C GLU A 145 -10.82 8.69 -21.56
N VAL A 146 -10.20 8.95 -20.41
CA VAL A 146 -8.94 8.31 -20.00
C VAL A 146 -9.11 6.80 -19.94
N LYS A 147 -10.22 6.31 -19.38
CA LYS A 147 -10.53 4.87 -19.34
C LYS A 147 -10.60 4.27 -20.74
N THR A 148 -11.28 4.92 -21.68
CA THR A 148 -11.39 4.47 -23.07
C THR A 148 -10.03 4.47 -23.79
N ALA A 149 -9.18 5.45 -23.52
CA ALA A 149 -7.82 5.49 -24.10
C ALA A 149 -6.91 4.41 -23.50
N LEU A 150 -7.05 4.11 -22.22
CA LEU A 150 -6.32 3.02 -21.57
C LEU A 150 -6.72 1.66 -22.15
N THR A 151 -8.02 1.41 -22.32
CA THR A 151 -8.50 0.14 -22.88
C THR A 151 -8.08 -0.03 -24.35
N SER A 152 -8.02 1.04 -25.14
CA SER A 152 -7.59 0.97 -26.54
C SER A 152 -6.11 0.57 -26.70
N VAL A 153 -5.27 0.82 -25.68
CA VAL A 153 -3.84 0.42 -25.68
C VAL A 153 -3.57 -0.82 -24.81
N GLY A 154 -4.62 -1.55 -24.41
CA GLY A 154 -4.52 -2.87 -23.78
C GLY A 154 -4.59 -2.90 -22.25
N TYR A 155 -4.86 -1.77 -21.57
CA TYR A 155 -5.09 -1.81 -20.12
C TYR A 155 -6.44 -2.45 -19.81
N PRO A 156 -6.50 -3.51 -19.00
CA PRO A 156 -7.75 -4.17 -18.67
C PRO A 156 -8.53 -3.35 -17.62
N GLU A 157 -9.86 -3.27 -17.77
CA GLU A 157 -10.70 -2.63 -16.75
C GLU A 157 -10.72 -3.42 -15.43
N LYS A 158 -10.60 -4.75 -15.52
CA LYS A 158 -10.57 -5.69 -14.40
C LYS A 158 -9.65 -6.84 -14.76
N ALA A 159 -9.04 -7.47 -13.76
CA ALA A 159 -8.26 -8.67 -13.96
C ALA A 159 -9.12 -9.78 -14.58
N ASP A 160 -8.67 -10.35 -15.71
CA ASP A 160 -9.32 -11.46 -16.39
C ASP A 160 -9.15 -12.76 -15.58
N PRO A 161 -10.22 -13.33 -14.98
CA PRO A 161 -10.12 -14.52 -14.15
C PRO A 161 -9.52 -15.76 -14.84
N ALA A 162 -9.54 -15.81 -16.18
CA ALA A 162 -8.95 -16.88 -16.97
C ALA A 162 -7.43 -16.77 -17.07
N GLN A 163 -6.87 -15.55 -16.99
CA GLN A 163 -5.44 -15.29 -17.06
C GLN A 163 -4.77 -15.24 -15.69
N ILE A 164 -5.54 -15.19 -14.59
CA ILE A 164 -5.00 -15.21 -13.24
C ILE A 164 -4.29 -16.54 -12.97
N ASN A 165 -2.99 -16.48 -12.64
CA ASN A 165 -2.27 -17.62 -12.10
C ASN A 165 -2.67 -17.83 -10.63
N LYS A 166 -3.83 -18.45 -10.42
CA LYS A 166 -4.43 -18.65 -9.09
C LYS A 166 -3.49 -19.38 -8.11
N PRO A 167 -2.79 -20.46 -8.50
CA PRO A 167 -1.84 -21.12 -7.60
C PRO A 167 -0.73 -20.19 -7.11
N MET A 168 -0.12 -19.41 -8.00
CA MET A 168 0.94 -18.45 -7.65
C MET A 168 0.41 -17.34 -6.74
N VAL A 169 -0.77 -16.78 -7.06
CA VAL A 169 -1.42 -15.76 -6.21
C VAL A 169 -1.69 -16.32 -4.82
N ILE A 170 -2.23 -17.53 -4.71
CA ILE A 170 -2.49 -18.18 -3.42
C ILE A 170 -1.18 -18.40 -2.67
N ALA A 171 -0.13 -18.90 -3.32
CA ALA A 171 1.17 -19.14 -2.69
C ALA A 171 1.79 -17.86 -2.12
N ILE A 172 1.79 -16.77 -2.89
CA ILE A 172 2.29 -15.46 -2.44
C ILE A 172 1.45 -14.93 -1.27
N LEU A 173 0.12 -15.01 -1.37
CA LEU A 173 -0.76 -14.57 -0.28
C LEU A 173 -0.57 -15.42 0.99
N VAL A 174 -0.38 -16.74 0.87
CA VAL A 174 -0.04 -17.60 2.02
C VAL A 174 1.26 -17.13 2.66
N LEU A 175 2.30 -16.89 1.86
CA LEU A 175 3.59 -16.40 2.36
C LEU A 175 3.47 -15.06 3.09
N LEU A 176 2.73 -14.10 2.51
CA LEU A 176 2.48 -12.81 3.16
C LEU A 176 1.71 -12.97 4.49
N VAL A 177 0.73 -13.88 4.55
CA VAL A 177 0.01 -14.19 5.79
C VAL A 177 0.93 -14.92 6.80
N LEU A 178 1.88 -15.74 6.35
CA LEU A 178 2.88 -16.33 7.26
C LEU A 178 3.73 -15.24 7.95
N TYR A 179 4.10 -14.16 7.26
CA TYR A 179 4.77 -13.03 7.91
C TYR A 179 3.87 -12.37 8.97
N VAL A 180 2.57 -12.25 8.69
CA VAL A 180 1.59 -11.75 9.67
C VAL A 180 1.51 -12.68 10.87
N THR A 181 1.47 -14.00 10.68
CA THR A 181 1.35 -14.95 11.80
C THR A 181 2.61 -15.02 12.66
N MET A 182 3.80 -14.81 12.07
CA MET A 182 5.05 -14.63 12.82
C MET A 182 4.99 -13.43 13.77
N VAL A 183 4.31 -12.34 13.39
CA VAL A 183 4.19 -11.17 14.25
C VAL A 183 3.03 -11.33 15.24
N TYR A 184 1.82 -11.64 14.74
CA TYR A 184 0.60 -11.69 15.54
C TYR A 184 0.49 -12.90 16.47
N GLY A 185 1.09 -14.04 16.13
CA GLY A 185 1.10 -15.22 17.01
C GLY A 185 1.72 -14.92 18.39
N PRO A 186 2.97 -14.46 18.46
CA PRO A 186 3.65 -14.17 19.72
C PRO A 186 3.28 -12.83 20.38
N ILE A 187 2.71 -11.85 19.65
CA ILE A 187 2.55 -10.47 20.17
C ILE A 187 1.71 -10.40 21.45
N ALA A 188 0.62 -11.17 21.52
CA ALA A 188 -0.27 -11.15 22.68
C ALA A 188 0.48 -11.60 23.93
N ALA A 189 1.25 -12.69 23.84
CA ALA A 189 2.00 -13.22 24.96
C ALA A 189 3.22 -12.35 25.33
N LEU A 190 3.91 -11.75 24.34
CA LEU A 190 4.99 -10.79 24.58
C LEU A 190 4.49 -9.60 25.41
N LEU A 191 3.34 -9.03 25.04
CA LEU A 191 2.78 -7.89 25.77
C LEU A 191 2.38 -8.29 27.21
N VAL A 192 1.90 -9.52 27.44
CA VAL A 192 1.55 -10.05 28.78
C VAL A 192 2.79 -10.15 29.66
N GLU A 193 3.91 -10.54 29.08
CA GLU A 193 5.19 -10.73 29.77
C GLU A 193 5.91 -9.39 30.07
N LEU A 194 5.73 -8.37 29.24
CA LEU A 194 6.37 -7.06 29.42
C LEU A 194 5.71 -6.22 30.52
N PHE A 195 4.41 -6.39 30.77
CA PHE A 195 3.65 -5.52 31.68
C PHE A 195 3.21 -6.24 32.97
N PRO A 196 3.38 -5.60 34.15
CA PRO A 196 2.89 -6.12 35.43
C PRO A 196 1.38 -6.36 35.41
N THR A 197 0.93 -7.43 36.05
CA THR A 197 -0.48 -7.89 36.07
C THR A 197 -1.47 -6.78 36.44
N ARG A 198 -1.13 -5.91 37.41
CA ARG A 198 -2.00 -4.83 37.89
C ARG A 198 -2.35 -3.75 36.85
N ILE A 199 -1.49 -3.53 35.86
CA ILE A 199 -1.66 -2.47 34.83
C ILE A 199 -1.66 -3.04 33.41
N ARG A 200 -1.70 -4.36 33.28
CA ARG A 200 -1.49 -5.08 32.03
C ARG A 200 -2.48 -4.66 30.95
N TYR A 201 -3.77 -4.65 31.25
CA TYR A 201 -4.81 -4.30 30.27
C TYR A 201 -4.64 -2.86 29.74
N THR A 202 -4.48 -1.89 30.64
CA THR A 202 -4.25 -0.48 30.28
C THR A 202 -2.96 -0.30 29.49
N SER A 203 -1.88 -0.95 29.92
CA SER A 203 -0.55 -0.82 29.28
C SER A 203 -0.47 -1.54 27.94
N MET A 204 -1.26 -2.59 27.71
CA MET A 204 -1.38 -3.28 26.42
C MET A 204 -2.22 -2.51 25.41
N SER A 205 -3.30 -1.91 25.87
CA SER A 205 -4.25 -1.19 25.03
C SER A 205 -3.57 0.00 24.33
N LEU A 206 -2.65 0.67 25.01
CA LEU A 206 -1.93 1.83 24.47
C LEU A 206 -1.08 1.48 23.22
N PRO A 207 -0.11 0.53 23.25
CA PRO A 207 0.59 0.09 22.06
C PRO A 207 -0.33 -0.43 20.95
N TYR A 208 -1.41 -1.15 21.31
CA TYR A 208 -2.33 -1.72 20.33
C TYR A 208 -3.09 -0.62 19.57
N HIS A 209 -3.66 0.37 20.26
CA HIS A 209 -4.40 1.45 19.61
C HIS A 209 -3.51 2.44 18.90
N ILE A 210 -2.32 2.76 19.44
CA ILE A 210 -1.36 3.63 18.74
C ILE A 210 -0.84 2.91 17.48
N GLY A 211 -0.46 1.64 17.61
CA GLY A 211 0.01 0.80 16.50
C GLY A 211 -1.02 0.71 15.39
N ASN A 212 -2.19 0.16 15.69
CA ASN A 212 -3.22 -0.07 14.69
C ASN A 212 -3.88 1.24 14.22
N GLY A 213 -4.09 2.19 15.12
CA GLY A 213 -4.75 3.46 14.81
C GLY A 213 -3.88 4.37 13.97
N TRP A 214 -2.64 4.63 14.39
CA TRP A 214 -1.76 5.55 13.69
C TRP A 214 -1.10 4.86 12.49
N PHE A 215 -0.32 3.80 12.70
CA PHE A 215 0.42 3.17 11.60
C PHE A 215 -0.50 2.44 10.64
N GLY A 216 -1.51 1.72 11.15
CA GLY A 216 -2.49 1.03 10.31
C GLY A 216 -3.46 2.01 9.63
N GLY A 217 -4.02 2.95 10.38
CA GLY A 217 -5.03 3.88 9.88
C GLY A 217 -4.53 4.87 8.82
N PHE A 218 -3.28 5.36 8.93
CA PHE A 218 -2.69 6.26 7.94
C PHE A 218 -2.04 5.53 6.75
N LEU A 219 -1.99 4.20 6.74
CA LEU A 219 -1.40 3.45 5.62
C LEU A 219 -2.06 3.76 4.28
N PRO A 220 -3.40 3.71 4.12
CA PRO A 220 -4.03 3.95 2.82
C PRO A 220 -3.81 5.37 2.29
N THR A 221 -3.89 6.37 3.18
CA THR A 221 -3.76 7.78 2.80
C THR A 221 -2.32 8.15 2.48
N THR A 222 -1.36 7.62 3.25
CA THR A 222 0.07 7.83 2.99
C THR A 222 0.51 7.09 1.73
N ALA A 223 0.10 5.83 1.56
CA ALA A 223 0.40 5.08 0.34
C ALA A 223 -0.20 5.75 -0.90
N PHE A 224 -1.44 6.23 -0.82
CA PHE A 224 -2.06 6.99 -1.92
C PHE A 224 -1.26 8.26 -2.26
N ALA A 225 -0.91 9.07 -1.25
CA ALA A 225 -0.12 10.28 -1.45
C ALA A 225 1.25 9.98 -2.08
N MET A 226 1.90 8.90 -1.63
CA MET A 226 3.19 8.43 -2.16
C MET A 226 3.10 7.99 -3.63
N VAL A 227 2.06 7.23 -3.99
CA VAL A 227 1.79 6.81 -5.37
C VAL A 227 1.44 8.02 -6.24
N ALA A 228 0.61 8.94 -5.75
CA ALA A 228 0.26 10.16 -6.47
C ALA A 228 1.48 11.10 -6.66
N ALA A 229 2.38 11.17 -5.68
CA ALA A 229 3.59 11.97 -5.80
C ALA A 229 4.56 11.40 -6.84
N THR A 230 4.82 10.09 -6.76
CA THR A 230 5.88 9.43 -7.56
C THR A 230 5.42 8.90 -8.92
N GLY A 231 4.14 8.55 -9.05
CA GLY A 231 3.59 7.86 -10.21
C GLY A 231 3.83 6.36 -10.23
N ASP A 232 4.44 5.78 -9.19
CA ASP A 232 4.67 4.34 -9.07
C ASP A 232 3.76 3.72 -8.00
N ILE A 233 2.98 2.71 -8.39
CA ILE A 233 2.04 2.00 -7.51
C ILE A 233 2.77 1.18 -6.44
N TYR A 234 3.99 0.74 -6.72
CA TYR A 234 4.81 -0.03 -5.79
C TYR A 234 5.47 0.86 -4.75
N TYR A 235 5.60 2.17 -5.01
CA TYR A 235 6.20 3.09 -4.07
C TYR A 235 5.42 3.19 -2.75
N GLY A 236 4.09 2.99 -2.79
CA GLY A 236 3.27 2.90 -1.58
C GLY A 236 3.70 1.78 -0.60
N LEU A 237 4.41 0.75 -1.08
CA LEU A 237 4.94 -0.33 -0.24
C LEU A 237 6.10 0.13 0.65
N TRP A 238 6.74 1.25 0.37
CA TRP A 238 7.79 1.79 1.24
C TRP A 238 7.25 2.17 2.61
N TYR A 239 5.97 2.54 2.74
CA TYR A 239 5.36 2.83 4.04
C TYR A 239 5.43 1.63 5.00
N PRO A 240 4.87 0.45 4.67
CA PRO A 240 5.00 -0.71 5.53
C PRO A 240 6.43 -1.28 5.59
N ILE A 241 7.23 -1.18 4.51
CA ILE A 241 8.65 -1.62 4.52
C ILE A 241 9.46 -0.85 5.57
N VAL A 242 9.36 0.49 5.57
CA VAL A 242 10.05 1.35 6.54
C VAL A 242 9.54 1.06 7.96
N ALA A 243 8.24 0.90 8.15
CA ALA A 243 7.68 0.55 9.45
C ALA A 243 8.24 -0.80 9.97
N CYS A 244 8.33 -1.82 9.13
CA CYS A 244 8.94 -3.09 9.46
C CYS A 244 10.44 -2.95 9.76
N ALA A 245 11.20 -2.20 8.95
CA ALA A 245 12.63 -1.98 9.15
C ALA A 245 12.92 -1.25 10.46
N VAL A 246 12.16 -0.18 10.76
CA VAL A 246 12.26 0.53 12.04
C VAL A 246 11.91 -0.39 13.20
N THR A 247 10.87 -1.23 13.06
CA THR A 247 10.52 -2.23 14.09
C THR A 247 11.66 -3.20 14.35
N VAL A 248 12.36 -3.66 13.31
CA VAL A 248 13.56 -4.51 13.46
C VAL A 248 14.65 -3.78 14.23
N LEU A 249 15.01 -2.56 13.81
CA LEU A 249 16.08 -1.78 14.43
C LEU A 249 15.78 -1.45 15.90
N VAL A 250 14.59 -0.92 16.18
CA VAL A 250 14.16 -0.57 17.54
C VAL A 250 13.99 -1.83 18.39
N GLY A 251 13.40 -2.89 17.85
CA GLY A 251 13.21 -4.14 18.57
C GLY A 251 14.51 -4.83 18.93
N LEU A 252 15.52 -4.80 18.06
CA LEU A 252 16.85 -5.34 18.36
C LEU A 252 17.49 -4.64 19.57
N VAL A 253 17.41 -3.30 19.63
CA VAL A 253 18.07 -2.48 20.65
C VAL A 253 17.28 -2.43 21.96
N PHE A 254 15.97 -2.21 21.92
CA PHE A 254 15.18 -1.82 23.10
C PHE A 254 14.27 -2.94 23.62
N LEU A 255 13.91 -3.93 22.81
CA LEU A 255 13.01 -4.99 23.25
C LEU A 255 13.81 -6.02 24.06
N PRO A 256 13.52 -6.22 25.37
CA PRO A 256 14.14 -7.28 26.13
C PRO A 256 13.59 -8.64 25.67
N GLU A 257 14.42 -9.69 25.75
CA GLU A 257 13.92 -11.05 25.60
C GLU A 257 13.14 -11.45 26.86
N THR A 258 11.96 -12.01 26.67
CA THR A 258 11.06 -12.42 27.77
C THR A 258 11.04 -13.94 27.96
N PHE A 259 11.67 -14.70 27.05
CA PHE A 259 11.81 -16.14 27.16
C PHE A 259 12.38 -16.57 28.52
N ARG A 260 11.62 -17.43 29.23
CA ARG A 260 11.91 -17.97 30.58
C ARG A 260 11.95 -16.96 31.74
N ARG A 261 11.51 -15.72 31.55
CA ARG A 261 11.39 -14.76 32.66
C ARG A 261 10.17 -15.10 33.52
N SER A 262 10.34 -15.14 34.85
CA SER A 262 9.21 -15.35 35.78
C SER A 262 8.18 -14.23 35.62
N LEU A 263 6.90 -14.60 35.48
CA LEU A 263 5.76 -13.66 35.45
C LEU A 263 5.39 -13.12 36.83
N HIS A 264 5.92 -13.75 37.89
CA HIS A 264 5.84 -13.28 39.26
C HIS A 264 7.17 -12.57 39.52
N GLY A 265 7.11 -11.28 39.82
CA GLY A 265 8.29 -10.47 40.12
C GLY A 265 9.16 -11.07 41.21
#